data_AF-A0A4Q3C067-F1
#
_entry.id   AF-A0A4Q3C067-F1
#
_cell.length_a   1.000
_cell.length_b   1.000
_cell.length_c   1.000
_cell.angle_alpha   90.00
_cell.angle_beta   90.00
_cell.angle_gamma   90.00
#
_symmetry.space_group_name_H-M   'P 1'
#
loop_
_entity.id
_entity.type
_entity.pdbx_description
1 polymer ?
#
loop_
_entity_poly.entity_id
_entity_poly.type
_entity_poly.pdbx_seq_one_letter_code
_entity_poly.pdbx_strand_id
1 'polypeptide(L)' 'MLLHAVPMLASLDEEASVQFYTEMLGFTFHSGWDGYLIFSRNGVFIHLWPTKDPEHPKANGCYIM' A
#
# COMPACT_ATOMS: atom_id res chain seq x y z
N MET A 1 1.16 12.02 22.16
CA MET A 1 2.33 11.36 21.57
C MET A 1 1.83 10.47 20.43
N LEU A 2 2.37 10.57 19.21
CA LEU A 2 1.98 9.65 18.12
C LEU A 2 2.55 8.26 18.45
N LEU A 3 1.73 7.20 18.34
CA LEU A 3 2.15 5.84 18.64
C LEU A 3 2.69 5.10 17.41
N HIS A 4 2.10 5.34 16.23
CA HIS A 4 2.49 4.72 14.96
C HIS A 4 2.17 5.67 13.80
N ALA A 5 2.89 5.49 12.68
CA ALA A 5 2.58 6.12 11.40
C ALA A 5 2.57 5.03 10.33
N VAL A 6 1.59 5.08 9.43
CA VAL A 6 1.43 4.13 8.33
C VAL A 6 1.65 4.88 7.02
N PRO A 7 2.61 4.46 6.17
CA PRO A 7 2.78 5.05 4.85
C PRO A 7 1.53 4.87 3.99
N MET A 8 1.16 5.93 3.27
CA MET A 8 0.06 5.94 2.32
C MET A 8 0.58 6.23 0.91
N LEU A 9 0.56 5.22 0.04
CA LEU A 9 1.09 5.26 -1.32
C LEU A 9 -0.06 5.30 -2.35
N ALA A 10 0.25 5.64 -3.60
CA ALA A 10 -0.76 5.66 -4.66
C ALA A 10 -0.72 4.36 -5.47
N SER A 11 -1.89 3.91 -5.92
CA SER A 11 -2.06 2.76 -6.82
C SER A 11 -2.76 3.19 -8.10
N LEU A 12 -2.19 2.90 -9.27
CA LEU A 12 -2.87 3.10 -10.57
C LEU A 12 -3.79 1.93 -10.95
N ASP A 13 -3.38 0.75 -10.50
CA ASP A 13 -4.02 -0.52 -10.78
C ASP A 13 -4.05 -1.33 -9.49
N GLU A 14 -5.25 -1.52 -8.97
CA GLU A 14 -5.47 -2.17 -7.69
C GLU A 14 -5.17 -3.66 -7.75
N GLU A 15 -5.54 -4.33 -8.84
CA GLU A 15 -5.32 -5.76 -9.02
C GLU A 15 -3.82 -6.06 -9.12
N ALA A 16 -3.11 -5.31 -9.96
CA ALA A 16 -1.66 -5.44 -10.09
C ALA A 16 -0.93 -5.12 -8.78
N SER A 17 -1.42 -4.13 -8.02
CA SER A 17 -0.85 -3.79 -6.71
C SER A 17 -1.08 -4.90 -5.69
N VAL A 18 -2.29 -5.46 -5.61
CA VAL A 18 -2.56 -6.59 -4.72
C VAL A 18 -1.63 -7.76 -5.06
N GLN A 19 -1.54 -8.13 -6.34
CA GLN A 19 -0.69 -9.23 -6.78
C GLN A 19 0.78 -8.98 -6.43
N PHE A 20 1.30 -7.79 -6.72
CA PHE A 20 2.70 -7.47 -6.43
C PHE A 20 3.01 -7.52 -4.93
N TYR A 21 2.17 -6.88 -4.09
CA TYR A 21 2.42 -6.84 -2.65
C TYR A 21 2.26 -8.23 -2.01
N THR A 22 1.32 -9.05 -2.44
CA THR A 22 1.11 -10.38 -1.85
C THR A 22 2.06 -11.44 -2.38
N GLU A 23 2.24 -11.53 -3.70
CA GLU A 23 2.98 -12.62 -4.34
C GLU A 23 4.49 -12.34 -4.40
N MET A 24 4.89 -11.10 -4.68
CA MET A 24 6.30 -10.75 -4.84
C MET A 24 6.94 -10.29 -3.52
N LEU A 25 6.20 -9.51 -2.73
CA LEU A 25 6.71 -8.94 -1.48
C LEU A 25 6.26 -9.70 -0.23
N GLY A 26 5.34 -10.66 -0.34
CA GLY A 26 4.89 -11.49 0.78
C GLY A 26 4.11 -10.73 1.85
N PHE A 27 3.42 -9.64 1.48
CA PHE A 27 2.45 -8.99 2.36
C PHE A 27 1.15 -9.79 2.41
N THR A 28 0.44 -9.68 3.52
CA THR A 28 -0.97 -10.07 3.61
C THR A 28 -1.83 -8.90 3.18
N PHE A 29 -2.72 -9.12 2.22
CA PHE A 29 -3.76 -8.16 1.84
C PHE A 29 -4.97 -8.29 2.77
N HIS A 30 -5.43 -7.17 3.31
CA HIS A 30 -6.59 -7.09 4.20
C HIS A 30 -7.74 -6.45 3.43
N SER A 31 -8.62 -7.27 2.87
CA SER A 31 -9.82 -6.78 2.18
C SER A 31 -10.85 -6.26 3.21
N GLY A 32 -11.46 -5.12 2.92
CA GLY A 32 -12.63 -4.65 3.68
C GLY A 32 -12.63 -3.21 4.19
N TRP A 33 -11.81 -2.31 3.63
CA TRP A 33 -11.75 -0.91 4.09
C TRP A 33 -11.92 0.09 2.95
N ASP A 34 -13.06 0.80 2.94
CA ASP A 34 -13.39 2.05 2.22
C ASP A 34 -12.54 2.44 1.00
N GLY A 35 -12.39 1.56 0.00
CA GLY A 35 -11.71 1.86 -1.26
C GLY A 35 -10.19 2.03 -1.16
N TYR A 36 -9.56 1.62 -0.05
CA TYR A 36 -8.11 1.55 0.08
C TYR A 36 -7.63 0.11 0.06
N LEU A 37 -6.41 -0.10 -0.41
CA LEU A 37 -5.73 -1.38 -0.31
C LEU A 37 -4.84 -1.38 0.92
N ILE A 38 -5.10 -2.29 1.86
CA ILE A 38 -4.36 -2.37 3.12
C ILE A 38 -3.52 -3.63 3.12
N PHE A 39 -2.23 -3.47 3.40
CA PHE A 39 -1.26 -4.55 3.44
C PHE A 39 -0.56 -4.59 4.79
N SER A 40 -0.22 -5.78 5.27
CA SER A 40 0.70 -5.93 6.41
C SER A 40 1.71 -7.05 6.22
N ARG A 41 2.90 -6.86 6.81
CA ARG A 41 3.98 -7.86 6.85
C ARG A 41 4.84 -7.62 8.08
N ASN A 42 5.00 -8.63 8.94
CA ASN A 42 5.86 -8.57 10.13
C ASN A 42 5.64 -7.33 11.02
N GLY A 43 4.38 -6.92 11.22
CA GLY A 43 4.03 -5.74 12.03
C GLY A 43 4.16 -4.39 11.30
N VAL A 44 4.65 -4.37 10.05
CA VAL A 44 4.62 -3.18 9.18
C VAL A 44 3.30 -3.15 8.42
N PHE A 45 2.67 -1.98 8.37
CA PHE A 45 1.47 -1.71 7.60
C PHE A 45 1.78 -0.74 6.47
N ILE A 46 1.17 -0.95 5.31
CA ILE A 46 1.20 -0.03 4.16
C ILE A 46 -0.20 0.07 3.59
N HIS A 47 -0.66 1.29 3.33
CA HIS A 47 -1.93 1.56 2.67
C HIS A 47 -1.69 2.13 1.28
N LEU A 48 -2.48 1.70 0.30
CA LEU A 48 -2.51 2.28 -1.04
C LEU A 48 -3.91 2.88 -1.30
N TRP A 49 -3.94 4.06 -1.91
CA TRP A 49 -5.17 4.69 -2.40
C TRP A 49 -5.21 4.65 -3.92
N PRO A 50 -6.38 4.36 -4.52
CA PRO A 50 -6.51 4.26 -5.97
C PRO A 50 -6.47 5.64 -6.62
N THR A 51 -5.73 5.75 -7.72
CA THR A 51 -5.63 6.97 -8.53
C THR A 51 -5.58 6.63 -10.01
N LYS A 52 -5.82 7.64 -10.85
CA LYS A 52 -5.62 7.57 -12.30
C LYS A 52 -4.51 8.49 -12.81
N ASP A 53 -3.94 9.32 -11.94
CA ASP A 53 -2.83 10.20 -12.28
C ASP A 53 -1.49 9.50 -12.04
N PRO A 54 -0.70 9.22 -13.10
CA PRO A 54 0.56 8.50 -13.00
C PRO A 54 1.69 9.31 -12.33
N GLU A 55 1.52 10.61 -12.09
CA GLU A 55 2.53 11.42 -11.42
C GLU A 55 2.58 11.14 -9.90
N HIS A 56 1.47 10.69 -9.30
CA HIS A 56 1.44 10.32 -7.89
C HIS A 56 2.39 9.16 -7.56
N PRO A 57 2.26 7.93 -8.11
CA PRO A 57 3.16 6.83 -7.73
C PRO A 57 4.64 7.10 -8.06
N LYS A 58 4.97 8.06 -8.93
CA LYS A 58 6.36 8.49 -9.18
C LYS A 58 6.93 9.37 -8.08
N ALA A 59 6.09 10.19 -7.44
CA ALA A 59 6.48 11.10 -6.37
C ALA A 59 6.33 10.49 -4.96
N ASN A 60 5.51 9.44 -4.83
CA ASN A 60 5.19 8.83 -3.54
C ASN A 60 5.94 7.51 -3.37
N GLY A 61 6.78 7.41 -2.34
CA GLY A 61 7.44 6.15 -2.01
C GLY A 61 7.80 6.07 -0.53
N CYS A 62 8.05 4.86 -0.05
CA CYS A 62 8.62 4.64 1.27
C CYS A 62 9.62 3.48 1.23
N TYR A 63 10.65 3.58 2.07
CA TYR A 63 11.55 2.48 2.34
C TYR A 63 11.12 1.79 3.63
N ILE A 64 11.04 0.46 3.58
CA ILE A 64 10.85 -0.36 4.77
C ILE A 64 12.23 -0.91 5.12
N MET A 65 12.76 -0.51 6.27
CA MET A 65 14.03 -0.99 6.81
C MET A 65 13.81 -2.03 7.90
#